data_AF-A0A9D5ZFW1-F1
#
_entry.id   AF-A0A9D5ZFW1-F1
#
_cell.length_a   1.000
_cell.length_b   1.000
_cell.length_c   1.000
_cell.angle_alpha   90.00
_cell.angle_beta   90.00
_cell.angle_gamma   90.00
#
_symmetry.space_group_name_H-M   'P 1'
#
loop_
_entity.id
_entity.type
_entity.pdbx_description
1 polymer ?
#
loop_
_entity_poly.entity_id
_entity_poly.type
_entity_poly.pdbx_seq_one_letter_code
_entity_poly.pdbx_strand_id
1 'polypeptide(L)'
;MLTLLGGLLGLFTGALPELIGLFRDWQDKKHELAMVKEQRAAAKDGHTYKMAEIDAYADIQESAALRKPEQALGPEFLRYAEGKVWPWVLSIGVLVYVFVDVMNRTVRPVLAYTFTGLYVSMKLSMIAAAAKVTGELSTALKDTWTQDDMAIVLTVVGYYLGQRGLKKFRESRSGAESA
;
A
#
# COMPACT_ATOMS: atom_id res chain seq x y z
N MET A 1 56.40 -8.87 -59.27
CA MET A 1 54.93 -8.79 -59.08
C MET A 1 54.36 -10.03 -58.39
N LEU A 2 54.84 -11.24 -58.68
CA LEU A 2 54.49 -12.48 -57.94
C LEU A 2 54.90 -12.47 -56.46
N THR A 3 55.97 -11.76 -56.08
CA THR A 3 56.42 -11.59 -54.69
C THR A 3 55.48 -10.74 -53.84
N LEU A 4 54.81 -9.74 -54.44
CA LEU A 4 53.79 -8.92 -53.76
C LEU A 4 52.49 -9.71 -53.56
N LEU A 5 52.12 -10.56 -54.52
CA LEU A 5 50.97 -11.46 -54.39
C LEU A 5 51.22 -12.59 -53.39
N GLY A 6 52.44 -13.14 -53.33
CA GLY A 6 52.84 -14.12 -52.31
C GLY A 6 52.88 -13.52 -50.89
N GLY A 7 53.34 -12.27 -50.75
CA GLY A 7 53.27 -11.53 -49.49
C GLY A 7 51.85 -11.19 -49.04
N LEU A 8 50.96 -10.83 -49.98
CA LEU A 8 49.54 -10.60 -49.69
C LEU A 8 48.81 -11.89 -49.31
N LEU A 9 49.06 -13.00 -50.01
CA LEU A 9 48.49 -14.31 -49.67
C LEU A 9 48.99 -14.81 -48.29
N GLY A 10 50.26 -14.59 -47.95
CA GLY A 10 50.78 -14.87 -46.61
C GLY A 10 50.09 -14.05 -45.52
N LEU A 11 49.79 -12.77 -45.79
CA LEU A 11 49.04 -11.88 -44.90
C LEU A 11 47.60 -12.38 -44.68
N PHE A 12 46.89 -12.77 -45.75
CA PHE A 12 45.53 -13.31 -45.66
C PHE A 12 45.47 -14.68 -44.97
N THR A 13 46.49 -15.53 -45.15
CA THR A 13 46.54 -16.84 -44.49
C THR A 13 46.80 -16.70 -42.98
N GLY A 14 47.56 -15.67 -42.56
CA GLY A 14 47.72 -15.31 -41.15
C GLY A 14 46.51 -14.60 -40.52
N ALA A 15 45.72 -13.87 -41.31
CA ALA A 15 44.50 -13.18 -40.86
C ALA A 15 43.24 -14.06 -40.85
N LEU A 16 43.26 -15.20 -41.54
CA LEU A 16 42.16 -16.17 -41.56
C LEU A 16 41.75 -16.69 -40.16
N PRO A 17 42.69 -17.11 -39.28
CA PRO A 17 42.31 -17.52 -37.92
C PRO A 17 41.69 -16.39 -37.10
N GLU A 18 42.10 -15.14 -37.26
CA GLU A 18 41.54 -13.99 -36.55
C GLU A 18 40.10 -13.66 -37.01
N LEU A 19 39.82 -13.74 -38.32
CA LEU A 19 38.45 -13.55 -38.85
C LEU A 19 37.49 -14.66 -38.38
N ILE A 20 37.97 -15.90 -38.31
CA ILE A 20 37.20 -17.02 -37.75
C ILE A 20 36.96 -16.80 -36.26
N GLY A 21 37.95 -16.28 -35.53
CA GLY A 21 37.82 -15.89 -34.11
C GLY A 21 36.72 -14.85 -33.89
N LEU A 22 36.74 -13.75 -34.66
CA LEU A 22 35.72 -12.69 -34.56
C LEU A 22 34.29 -13.18 -34.82
N PHE A 23 34.11 -14.11 -35.76
CA PHE A 23 32.80 -14.70 -36.05
C PHE A 23 32.31 -15.62 -34.92
N ARG A 24 33.21 -16.44 -34.36
CA ARG A 24 32.92 -17.29 -33.20
C ARG A 24 32.57 -16.44 -31.97
N ASP A 25 33.35 -15.40 -31.69
CA ASP A 25 33.10 -14.47 -30.59
C ASP A 25 31.74 -13.76 -30.73
N TRP A 26 31.31 -13.44 -31.95
CA TRP A 26 29.99 -12.87 -32.20
C TRP A 26 28.86 -13.86 -31.94
N GLN A 27 29.04 -15.12 -32.37
CA GLN A 27 28.09 -16.19 -32.10
C GLN A 27 27.98 -16.49 -30.60
N ASP A 28 29.11 -16.53 -29.89
CA ASP A 28 29.19 -16.78 -28.45
C ASP A 28 28.53 -15.65 -27.66
N LYS A 29 28.80 -14.37 -28.00
CA LYS A 29 28.12 -13.22 -27.39
C LYS A 29 26.61 -13.22 -27.64
N LYS A 30 26.16 -13.64 -28.82
CA LYS A 30 24.72 -13.78 -29.11
C LYS A 30 24.09 -14.86 -28.24
N HIS A 31 24.78 -15.97 -28.02
CA HIS A 31 24.33 -17.05 -27.15
C HIS A 31 24.32 -16.64 -25.67
N GLU A 32 25.36 -15.96 -25.21
CA GLU A 32 25.45 -15.38 -23.86
C GLU A 32 24.31 -14.38 -23.62
N LEU A 33 24.06 -13.46 -24.55
CA LEU A 33 22.94 -12.53 -24.47
C LEU A 33 21.58 -13.23 -24.46
N ALA A 34 21.40 -14.32 -25.20
CA ALA A 34 20.16 -15.09 -25.20
C ALA A 34 19.94 -15.76 -23.83
N MET A 35 20.99 -16.36 -23.26
CA MET A 35 20.94 -16.98 -21.95
C MET A 35 20.68 -15.96 -20.82
N VAL A 36 21.36 -14.80 -20.84
CA VAL A 36 21.13 -13.71 -19.89
C VAL A 36 19.69 -13.16 -19.98
N LYS A 37 19.14 -13.06 -21.20
CA LYS A 37 17.75 -12.63 -21.40
C LYS A 37 16.75 -13.64 -20.82
N GLU A 38 16.99 -14.93 -21.00
CA GLU A 38 16.12 -15.97 -20.47
C GLU A 38 16.16 -16.00 -18.93
N GLN A 39 17.35 -15.89 -18.34
CA GLN A 39 17.50 -15.76 -16.89
C GLN A 39 16.82 -14.50 -16.34
N ARG A 40 16.89 -13.38 -17.08
CA ARG A 40 16.20 -12.14 -16.70
C ARG A 40 14.68 -12.28 -16.78
N ALA A 41 14.15 -13.01 -17.76
CA ALA A 41 12.72 -13.29 -17.88
C ALA A 41 12.25 -14.15 -16.69
N ALA A 42 12.93 -15.25 -16.40
CA ALA A 42 12.64 -16.09 -15.24
C ALA A 42 12.76 -15.33 -13.90
N ALA A 43 13.75 -14.45 -13.78
CA ALA A 43 13.88 -13.58 -12.61
C ALA A 43 12.71 -12.61 -12.49
N LYS A 44 12.26 -12.01 -13.60
CA LYS A 44 11.09 -11.11 -13.62
C LYS A 44 9.84 -11.84 -13.12
N ASP A 45 9.60 -13.06 -13.58
CA ASP A 45 8.45 -13.86 -13.14
C ASP A 45 8.58 -14.19 -11.65
N GLY A 46 9.76 -14.61 -11.20
CA GLY A 46 10.06 -14.81 -9.77
C GLY A 46 9.84 -13.55 -8.92
N HIS A 47 10.18 -12.37 -9.42
CA HIS A 47 9.90 -11.11 -8.74
C HIS A 47 8.40 -10.82 -8.68
N THR A 48 7.62 -11.11 -9.73
CA THR A 48 6.16 -10.91 -9.69
C THR A 48 5.48 -11.80 -8.65
N TYR A 49 5.86 -13.08 -8.53
CA TYR A 49 5.33 -13.97 -7.50
C TYR A 49 5.70 -13.50 -6.09
N LYS A 50 6.95 -13.06 -5.88
CA LYS A 50 7.38 -12.49 -4.60
C LYS A 50 6.61 -11.21 -4.26
N MET A 51 6.30 -10.36 -5.25
CA MET A 51 5.47 -9.17 -4.99
C MET A 51 4.05 -9.58 -4.59
N ALA A 52 3.44 -10.53 -5.29
CA ALA A 52 2.11 -11.04 -4.94
C ALA A 52 2.07 -11.68 -3.54
N GLU A 53 3.14 -12.39 -3.16
CA GLU A 53 3.31 -12.96 -1.83
C GLU A 53 3.50 -11.86 -0.76
N ILE A 54 4.34 -10.85 -1.02
CA ILE A 54 4.53 -9.70 -0.12
C ILE A 54 3.22 -8.95 0.09
N ASP A 55 2.45 -8.71 -0.97
CA ASP A 55 1.15 -8.06 -0.89
C ASP A 55 0.17 -8.89 -0.06
N ALA A 56 0.12 -10.21 -0.27
CA ALA A 56 -0.71 -11.11 0.53
C ALA A 56 -0.27 -11.14 2.01
N TYR A 57 1.04 -11.10 2.30
CA TYR A 57 1.56 -11.01 3.66
C TYR A 57 1.26 -9.66 4.31
N ALA A 58 1.35 -8.55 3.57
CA ALA A 58 0.99 -7.22 4.05
C ALA A 58 -0.50 -7.19 4.44
N ASP A 59 -1.38 -7.74 3.60
CA ASP A 59 -2.82 -7.87 3.87
C ASP A 59 -3.10 -8.72 5.13
N ILE A 60 -2.36 -9.81 5.31
CA ILE A 60 -2.46 -10.66 6.51
C ILE A 60 -1.95 -9.90 7.73
N GLN A 61 -0.81 -9.23 7.65
CA GLN A 61 -0.24 -8.47 8.75
C GLN A 61 -1.13 -7.30 9.18
N GLU A 62 -1.77 -6.60 8.24
CA GLU A 62 -2.76 -5.57 8.56
C GLU A 62 -3.94 -6.17 9.34
N SER A 63 -4.48 -7.30 8.87
CA SER A 63 -5.57 -7.99 9.56
C SER A 63 -5.16 -8.58 10.92
N ALA A 64 -3.91 -9.00 11.05
CA ALA A 64 -3.33 -9.51 12.27
C ALA A 64 -3.03 -8.37 13.25
N ALA A 65 -2.59 -7.20 12.78
CA ALA A 65 -2.39 -6.01 13.60
C ALA A 65 -3.70 -5.50 14.17
N LEU A 66 -4.81 -5.59 13.42
CA LEU A 66 -6.16 -5.33 13.92
C LEU A 66 -6.62 -6.33 15.01
N ARG A 67 -6.02 -7.52 15.08
CA ARG A 67 -6.35 -8.59 16.04
C ARG A 67 -5.34 -8.79 17.15
N LYS A 68 -4.13 -8.24 17.04
CA LYS A 68 -3.17 -8.27 18.12
C LYS A 68 -3.71 -7.38 19.23
N PRO A 69 -3.92 -7.91 20.46
CA PRO A 69 -4.11 -7.04 21.59
C PRO A 69 -2.85 -6.18 21.66
N GLU A 70 -3.00 -4.89 21.39
CA GLU A 70 -1.96 -3.88 21.48
C GLU A 70 -1.12 -4.18 22.72
N GLN A 71 0.18 -4.41 22.55
CA GLN A 71 1.07 -4.78 23.65
C GLN A 71 0.93 -3.71 24.72
N ALA A 72 0.14 -4.01 25.74
CA ALA A 72 -0.03 -3.09 26.85
C ALA A 72 1.36 -2.94 27.47
N LEU A 73 1.85 -1.70 27.51
CA LEU A 73 3.07 -1.38 28.22
C LEU A 73 2.93 -1.71 29.73
N GLY A 74 1.68 -1.84 30.20
CA GLY A 74 1.32 -2.21 31.57
C GLY A 74 2.02 -3.47 32.09
N PRO A 75 1.80 -4.66 31.50
CA PRO A 75 2.48 -5.89 31.91
C PRO A 75 4.02 -5.81 31.96
N GLU A 76 4.65 -5.09 31.04
CA GLU A 76 6.12 -4.99 31.00
C GLU A 76 6.66 -4.02 32.06
N PHE A 77 6.04 -2.84 32.20
CA PHE A 77 6.37 -1.87 33.25
C PHE A 77 6.15 -2.47 34.64
N LEU A 78 5.04 -3.18 34.86
CA LEU A 78 4.73 -3.84 36.13
C LEU A 78 5.77 -4.89 36.48
N ARG A 79 6.21 -5.71 35.52
CA ARG A 79 7.29 -6.71 35.71
C ARG A 79 8.64 -6.07 35.98
N TYR A 80 8.95 -4.95 35.33
CA TYR A 80 10.19 -4.21 35.58
C TYR A 80 10.21 -3.57 36.97
N ALA A 81 9.05 -3.10 37.44
CA ALA A 81 8.86 -2.42 38.71
C ALA A 81 8.67 -3.40 39.90
N GLU A 82 8.35 -4.66 39.62
CA GLU A 82 8.16 -5.72 40.61
C GLU A 82 9.40 -5.88 41.49
N GLY A 83 9.24 -5.62 42.80
CA GLY A 83 10.31 -5.70 43.78
C GLY A 83 11.33 -4.54 43.81
N LYS A 84 11.25 -3.57 42.88
CA LYS A 84 12.21 -2.44 42.81
C LYS A 84 11.65 -1.11 43.34
N VAL A 85 10.35 -0.92 43.32
CA VAL A 85 9.68 0.32 43.77
C VAL A 85 8.65 0.05 44.86
N TRP A 86 8.44 1.01 45.75
CA TRP A 86 7.44 0.88 46.81
C TRP A 86 6.02 0.77 46.24
N PRO A 87 5.11 -0.03 46.85
CA PRO A 87 3.78 -0.30 46.31
C PRO A 87 2.93 0.96 46.04
N TRP A 88 2.98 1.97 46.92
CA TRP A 88 2.21 3.19 46.73
C TRP A 88 2.71 4.04 45.54
N VAL A 89 4.02 4.06 45.29
CA VAL A 89 4.63 4.77 44.15
C VAL A 89 4.24 4.08 42.84
N LEU A 90 4.26 2.74 42.83
CA LEU A 90 3.82 1.94 41.70
C LEU A 90 2.36 2.25 41.33
N SER A 91 1.47 2.28 42.33
CA SER A 91 0.05 2.60 42.12
C SER A 91 -0.16 3.98 41.51
N ILE A 92 0.60 4.99 41.94
CA ILE A 92 0.53 6.34 41.35
C ILE A 92 1.02 6.32 39.90
N GLY A 93 2.15 5.66 39.62
CA GLY A 93 2.68 5.55 38.25
C GLY A 93 1.71 4.84 37.30
N VAL A 94 1.05 3.77 37.76
CA VAL A 94 0.02 3.06 36.99
C VAL A 94 -1.20 3.96 36.74
N LEU A 95 -1.66 4.71 37.75
CA LEU A 95 -2.81 5.60 37.61
C LEU A 95 -2.54 6.70 36.58
N VAL A 96 -1.36 7.33 36.64
CA VAL A 96 -0.93 8.33 35.66
C VAL A 96 -0.82 7.73 34.27
N TYR A 97 -0.24 6.53 34.14
CA TYR A 97 -0.14 5.83 32.86
C TYR A 97 -1.52 5.54 32.25
N VAL A 98 -2.44 4.94 33.03
CA VAL A 98 -3.79 4.63 32.59
C VAL A 98 -4.54 5.90 32.19
N PHE A 99 -4.37 6.99 32.94
CA PHE A 99 -4.99 8.27 32.62
C PHE A 99 -4.52 8.79 31.24
N VAL A 100 -3.21 8.84 31.00
CA VAL A 100 -2.64 9.30 29.73
C VAL A 100 -3.03 8.37 28.57
N ASP A 101 -3.03 7.06 28.80
CA ASP A 101 -3.43 6.05 27.81
C ASP A 101 -4.90 6.22 27.40
N VAL A 102 -5.81 6.37 28.37
CA VAL A 102 -7.23 6.64 28.11
C VAL A 102 -7.43 7.96 27.37
N MET A 103 -6.69 9.02 27.74
CA MET A 103 -6.75 10.28 27.00
C MET A 103 -6.32 10.11 25.55
N ASN A 104 -5.15 9.50 25.30
CA ASN A 104 -4.66 9.29 23.93
C ASN A 104 -5.60 8.42 23.09
N ARG A 105 -6.18 7.38 23.69
CA ARG A 105 -7.15 6.50 23.02
C ARG A 105 -8.47 7.21 22.72
N THR A 106 -8.88 8.18 23.53
CA THR A 106 -10.14 8.92 23.35
C THR A 106 -10.01 10.15 22.44
N VAL A 107 -8.81 10.69 22.21
CA VAL A 107 -8.60 11.85 21.31
C VAL A 107 -9.19 11.63 19.92
N ARG A 108 -8.92 10.48 19.28
CA ARG A 108 -9.44 10.18 17.93
C ARG A 108 -10.98 10.08 17.91
N PRO A 109 -11.64 9.29 18.79
CA PRO A 109 -13.09 9.27 18.89
C PRO A 109 -13.71 10.64 19.16
N VAL A 110 -13.15 11.42 20.10
CA VAL A 110 -13.69 12.73 20.47
C VAL A 110 -13.67 13.69 19.29
N LEU A 111 -12.55 13.75 18.55
CA LEU A 111 -12.46 14.56 17.33
C LEU A 111 -13.46 14.09 16.27
N ALA A 112 -13.54 12.77 16.04
CA ALA A 112 -14.45 12.21 15.04
C ALA A 112 -15.92 12.53 15.36
N TYR A 113 -16.34 12.37 16.61
CA TYR A 113 -17.70 12.70 17.03
C TYR A 113 -17.98 14.20 16.98
N THR A 114 -17.00 15.04 17.32
CA THR A 114 -17.17 16.51 17.28
C THR A 114 -17.37 16.98 15.85
N PHE A 115 -16.51 16.60 14.91
CA PHE A 115 -16.65 17.02 13.50
C PHE A 115 -17.89 16.44 12.84
N THR A 116 -18.19 15.16 13.09
CA THR A 116 -19.42 14.52 12.57
C THR A 116 -20.67 15.17 13.14
N GLY A 117 -20.68 15.49 14.44
CA GLY A 117 -21.79 16.15 15.11
C GLY A 117 -22.02 17.57 14.58
N LEU A 118 -20.95 18.35 14.38
CA LEU A 118 -21.03 19.67 13.76
C LEU A 118 -21.58 19.59 12.33
N TYR A 119 -21.11 18.63 11.54
CA TYR A 119 -21.59 18.40 10.18
C TYR A 119 -23.08 18.04 10.13
N VAL A 120 -23.52 17.09 10.96
CA VAL A 120 -24.95 16.72 11.06
C VAL A 120 -25.78 17.92 11.51
N SER A 121 -25.31 18.69 12.49
CA SER A 121 -26.02 19.89 12.99
C SER A 121 -26.17 20.96 11.90
N MET A 122 -25.12 21.18 11.09
CA MET A 122 -25.16 22.08 9.95
C MET A 122 -26.17 21.59 8.90
N LYS A 123 -26.16 20.30 8.55
CA LYS A 123 -27.11 19.73 7.58
C LYS A 123 -28.56 19.80 8.05
N LEU A 124 -28.83 19.53 9.33
CA LEU A 124 -30.16 19.73 9.91
C LEU A 124 -30.61 21.18 9.81
N SER A 125 -29.71 22.13 10.05
CA SER A 125 -30.00 23.56 9.93
C SER A 125 -30.31 23.96 8.48
N MET A 126 -29.58 23.41 7.51
CA MET A 126 -29.84 23.63 6.07
C MET A 126 -31.20 23.06 5.64
N ILE A 127 -31.53 21.83 6.07
CA ILE A 127 -32.83 21.21 5.78
C ILE A 127 -33.97 22.02 6.42
N ALA A 128 -33.80 22.48 7.65
CA ALA A 128 -34.80 23.31 8.33
C ALA A 128 -35.01 24.66 7.63
N ALA A 129 -33.95 25.26 7.08
CA ALA A 129 -34.05 26.47 6.26
C ALA A 129 -34.74 26.20 4.92
N ALA A 130 -34.35 25.14 4.22
CA ALA A 130 -34.93 24.76 2.93
C ALA A 130 -36.41 24.38 3.05
N ALA A 131 -36.80 23.65 4.10
CA ALA A 131 -38.19 23.27 4.36
C ALA A 131 -39.11 24.49 4.59
N LYS A 132 -38.58 25.59 5.12
CA LYS A 132 -39.33 26.86 5.26
C LYS A 132 -39.56 27.55 3.92
N VAL A 133 -38.72 27.31 2.92
CA VAL A 133 -38.82 27.92 1.59
C VAL A 133 -39.70 27.08 0.67
N THR A 134 -39.50 25.76 0.65
CA THR A 134 -40.19 24.85 -0.27
C THR A 134 -41.54 24.35 0.26
N GLY A 135 -41.77 24.42 1.58
CA GLY A 135 -43.01 23.94 2.23
C GLY A 135 -43.17 22.42 2.26
N GLU A 136 -42.29 21.66 1.58
CA GLU A 136 -42.33 20.21 1.51
C GLU A 136 -40.96 19.60 1.85
N LEU A 137 -40.95 18.72 2.85
CA LEU A 137 -39.72 18.10 3.39
C LEU A 137 -39.02 17.21 2.35
N SER A 138 -39.79 16.54 1.48
CA SER A 138 -39.26 15.64 0.46
C SER A 138 -38.39 16.39 -0.56
N THR A 139 -38.85 17.57 -0.98
CA THR A 139 -38.13 18.44 -1.91
C THR A 139 -36.90 19.05 -1.24
N ALA A 140 -37.04 19.53 0.00
CA ALA A 140 -35.93 20.07 0.78
C ALA A 140 -34.78 19.06 1.01
N LEU A 141 -35.11 17.78 1.24
CA LEU A 141 -34.11 16.72 1.40
C LEU A 141 -33.34 16.46 0.11
N LYS A 142 -34.06 16.38 -1.03
CA LYS A 142 -33.43 16.14 -2.33
C LYS A 142 -32.51 17.30 -2.74
N ASP A 143 -32.92 18.53 -2.48
CA ASP A 143 -32.12 19.71 -2.81
C ASP A 143 -30.90 19.89 -1.89
N THR A 144 -31.00 19.45 -0.63
CA THR A 144 -29.89 19.57 0.33
C THR A 144 -28.87 18.43 0.19
N TRP A 145 -29.26 17.31 -0.43
CA TRP A 145 -28.39 16.16 -0.66
C TRP A 145 -27.48 16.38 -1.86
N THR A 146 -26.19 16.58 -1.59
CA THR A 146 -25.20 16.89 -2.62
C THR A 146 -24.37 15.68 -3.03
N GLN A 147 -23.59 15.84 -4.11
CA GLN A 147 -22.61 14.84 -4.55
C GLN A 147 -21.51 14.62 -3.49
N ASP A 148 -21.15 15.66 -2.74
CA ASP A 148 -20.17 15.57 -1.65
C ASP A 148 -20.70 14.70 -0.49
N ASP A 149 -22.00 14.80 -0.18
CA ASP A 149 -22.63 13.97 0.86
C ASP A 149 -22.58 12.48 0.47
N MET A 150 -22.84 12.20 -0.82
CA MET A 150 -22.74 10.85 -1.37
C MET A 150 -21.30 10.32 -1.24
N ALA A 151 -20.29 11.14 -1.55
CA ALA A 151 -18.89 10.77 -1.42
C ALA A 151 -18.50 10.47 0.04
N ILE A 152 -18.98 11.27 1.00
CA ILE A 152 -18.78 11.04 2.44
C ILE A 152 -19.39 9.70 2.86
N VAL A 153 -20.65 9.43 2.49
CA VAL A 153 -21.32 8.17 2.82
C VAL A 153 -20.58 6.97 2.24
N LEU A 154 -20.21 7.02 0.96
CA LEU A 154 -19.45 5.95 0.32
C LEU A 154 -18.10 5.71 1.00
N THR A 155 -17.45 6.78 1.47
CA THR A 155 -16.18 6.69 2.21
C THR A 155 -16.38 6.01 3.56
N VAL A 156 -17.43 6.38 4.31
CA VAL A 156 -17.76 5.77 5.62
C VAL A 156 -18.15 4.30 5.46
N VAL A 157 -19.02 4.00 4.49
CA VAL A 157 -19.41 2.64 4.13
C VAL A 157 -18.19 1.82 3.72
N GLY A 158 -17.29 2.38 2.91
CA GLY A 158 -16.04 1.74 2.50
C GLY A 158 -15.06 1.50 3.65
N TYR A 159 -15.04 2.39 4.66
CA TYR A 159 -14.25 2.19 5.88
C TYR A 159 -14.78 1.03 6.72
N TYR A 160 -16.10 0.96 6.96
CA TYR A 160 -16.72 -0.04 7.84
C TYR A 160 -16.95 -1.41 7.18
N LEU A 161 -17.38 -1.44 5.91
CA LEU A 161 -17.54 -2.68 5.13
C LEU A 161 -16.22 -3.16 4.49
N GLY A 162 -15.14 -2.38 4.69
CA GLY A 162 -13.79 -2.73 4.33
C GLY A 162 -13.39 -2.23 2.95
N GLN A 163 -12.20 -1.60 2.90
CA GLN A 163 -11.51 -1.24 1.66
C GLN A 163 -11.29 -2.44 0.71
N ARG A 164 -11.49 -3.66 1.22
CA ARG A 164 -11.48 -4.93 0.46
C ARG A 164 -12.59 -4.99 -0.60
N GLY A 165 -13.79 -4.49 -0.30
CA GLY A 165 -14.88 -4.41 -1.28
C GLY A 165 -14.59 -3.37 -2.35
N LEU A 166 -14.06 -2.21 -1.94
CA LEU A 166 -13.74 -1.10 -2.84
C LEU A 166 -12.52 -1.39 -3.74
N LYS A 167 -11.46 -2.02 -3.22
CA LYS A 167 -10.25 -2.40 -3.98
C LYS A 167 -10.57 -3.44 -5.06
N LYS A 168 -11.29 -4.51 -4.71
CA LYS A 168 -11.77 -5.53 -5.69
C LYS A 168 -12.76 -4.96 -6.70
N PHE A 169 -13.64 -4.06 -6.28
CA PHE A 169 -14.58 -3.38 -7.18
C PHE A 169 -13.84 -2.44 -8.15
N ARG A 170 -12.78 -1.76 -7.71
CA ARG A 170 -11.95 -0.90 -8.57
C ARG A 170 -11.08 -1.71 -9.54
N GLU A 171 -10.48 -2.81 -9.10
CA GLU A 171 -9.66 -3.70 -9.93
C GLU A 171 -10.49 -4.44 -10.99
N SER A 172 -11.70 -4.91 -10.65
CA SER A 172 -12.62 -5.52 -11.62
C SER A 172 -13.11 -4.53 -12.68
N ARG A 173 -13.25 -3.24 -12.33
CA ARG A 173 -13.63 -2.19 -13.29
C ARG A 173 -12.48 -1.78 -14.19
N SER A 174 -11.25 -1.66 -13.68
CA SER A 174 -10.07 -1.35 -14.52
C SER A 174 -9.70 -2.49 -15.47
N GLY A 175 -9.92 -3.76 -15.07
CA GLY A 175 -9.73 -4.91 -15.95
C GLY A 175 -10.79 -5.04 -17.06
N ALA A 176 -11.97 -4.45 -16.87
CA ALA A 176 -13.04 -4.40 -17.87
C ALA A 176 -12.86 -3.26 -18.89
N GLU A 177 -12.11 -2.21 -18.55
CA GLU A 177 -11.77 -1.11 -19.47
C GLU A 177 -10.49 -1.39 -20.30
N SER A 178 -9.68 -2.39 -19.90
CA SER A 178 -8.46 -2.79 -20.61
C SER A 178 -8.61 -4.05 -21.48
N ALA A 179 -9.83 -4.57 -21.63
CA ALA A 179 -10.17 -5.73 -22.46
C ALA A 179 -11.10 -5.29 -23.60
#